data_AF-A0A4V6RCL8-F1
#
_entry.id   AF-A0A4V6RCL8-F1
#
_cell.length_a   1.000
_cell.length_b   1.000
_cell.length_c   1.000
_cell.angle_alpha   90.00
_cell.angle_beta   90.00
_cell.angle_gamma   90.00
#
_symmetry.space_group_name_H-M   'P 1'
#
loop_
_entity.id
_entity.type
_entity.pdbx_description
1 polymer ?
#
loop_
_entity_poly.entity_id
_entity_poly.type
_entity_poly.pdbx_seq_one_letter_code
_entity_poly.pdbx_strand_id
1 'polypeptide(L)'
;MRNLFILLFLLISLFGLTSCSHSNRDVLLRYEQSLVYADSLAQAGDADSARAVGLLSSLHQEYEQAKELSGGRAVRMVPANRWKQIGWGTFGVLMLGLNAWLSVVDFNFFRERKHRSYLIELSENEQRLQDYEREREELEACLDEMSLTNEEREEVRQSLTNLMEQSGRLCTENESLRLRLKEYENRPVPREVEMLQKEGERVRQLDGQMQALTSALIDGDEVVQQLRNQPKFLMDDRWKYLNNLADKMYDGFNDRLLARFPRLTPADRQLCLLIRLRFTNVQIATFTAVSPATVSQQKFRLKKRMTQADGRLFADGETLDTVVCHV
;
A
#
# COMPACT_ATOMS: atom_id res chain seq x y z
N MET A 1 6.64 -21.10 -8.71
CA MET A 1 7.06 -20.38 -7.47
C MET A 1 6.22 -20.81 -6.26
N ARG A 2 4.89 -20.58 -6.24
CA ARG A 2 4.01 -20.89 -5.08
C ARG A 2 4.00 -22.37 -4.64
N ASN A 3 3.91 -23.30 -5.59
CA ASN A 3 3.92 -24.74 -5.29
C ASN A 3 5.30 -25.23 -4.80
N LEU A 4 6.38 -24.56 -5.20
CA LEU A 4 7.74 -24.91 -4.78
C LEU A 4 7.96 -24.55 -3.29
N PHE A 5 7.44 -23.40 -2.85
CA PHE A 5 7.51 -22.96 -1.45
C PHE A 5 6.72 -23.86 -0.51
N ILE A 6 5.51 -24.28 -0.92
CA ILE A 6 4.66 -25.20 -0.15
C ILE A 6 5.33 -26.58 -0.03
N LEU A 7 5.92 -27.08 -1.11
CA LEU A 7 6.61 -28.36 -1.13
C LEU A 7 7.88 -28.33 -0.27
N LEU A 8 8.66 -27.24 -0.36
CA LEU A 8 9.86 -27.03 0.47
C LEU A 8 9.49 -26.96 1.97
N PHE A 9 8.38 -26.31 2.30
CA PHE A 9 7.89 -26.21 3.67
C PHE A 9 7.44 -27.56 4.25
N LEU A 10 6.72 -28.38 3.46
CA LEU A 10 6.35 -29.74 3.84
C LEU A 10 7.59 -30.63 4.04
N LEU A 11 8.60 -30.49 3.18
CA LEU A 11 9.87 -31.22 3.31
C LEU A 11 10.62 -30.84 4.61
N ILE A 12 10.66 -29.57 4.97
CA ILE A 12 11.33 -29.09 6.19
C ILE A 12 10.60 -29.57 7.46
N SER A 13 9.27 -29.60 7.46
CA SER A 13 8.51 -30.11 8.63
C SER A 13 8.67 -31.62 8.82
N LEU A 14 8.74 -32.39 7.72
CA LEU A 14 9.02 -33.82 7.74
C LEU A 14 10.45 -34.12 8.25
N PHE A 15 11.46 -33.34 7.84
CA PHE A 15 12.84 -33.48 8.33
C PHE A 15 13.00 -33.12 9.82
N GLY A 16 12.19 -32.19 10.33
CA GLY A 16 12.16 -31.84 11.76
C GLY A 16 11.68 -32.97 12.67
N LEU A 17 10.87 -33.90 12.15
CA LEU A 17 10.35 -35.05 12.89
C LEU A 17 11.28 -36.26 12.89
N THR A 18 12.13 -36.41 11.87
CA THR A 18 13.01 -37.58 11.70
C THR A 18 14.41 -37.42 12.30
N SER A 19 14.80 -36.20 12.67
CA SER A 19 16.15 -35.89 13.13
C SER A 19 16.33 -36.03 14.65
N CYS A 20 16.12 -37.23 15.23
CA CYS A 20 16.56 -37.51 16.62
C CYS A 20 16.91 -39.00 16.87
N SER A 21 18.22 -39.25 16.99
CA SER A 21 18.95 -40.33 17.69
C SER A 21 18.57 -41.80 17.42
N HIS A 22 19.08 -42.37 16.33
CA HIS A 22 18.93 -43.81 16.03
C HIS A 22 19.96 -44.70 16.78
N SER A 23 21.21 -44.23 16.95
CA SER A 23 22.32 -45.08 17.42
C SER A 23 22.22 -45.50 18.90
N ASN A 24 21.87 -44.60 19.82
CA ASN A 24 21.79 -44.93 21.26
C ASN A 24 20.57 -45.79 21.63
N ARG A 25 19.58 -45.89 20.74
CA ARG A 25 18.33 -46.63 20.99
C ARG A 25 18.53 -48.14 20.89
N ASP A 26 19.38 -48.58 19.96
CA ASP A 26 19.64 -50.01 19.71
C ASP A 26 20.47 -50.67 20.83
N VAL A 27 21.48 -49.96 21.36
CA VAL A 27 22.34 -50.47 22.46
C VAL A 27 21.54 -50.66 23.75
N LEU A 28 20.64 -49.71 24.08
CA LEU A 28 19.78 -49.78 25.26
C LEU A 28 18.79 -50.97 25.17
N LEU A 29 18.18 -51.17 24.00
CA LEU A 29 17.20 -52.25 23.78
C LEU A 29 17.82 -53.63 23.95
N ARG A 30 19.05 -53.82 23.45
CA ARG A 30 19.81 -55.06 23.65
C ARG A 30 20.15 -55.30 25.11
N TYR A 31 20.50 -54.25 25.85
CA TYR A 31 20.78 -54.31 27.29
C TYR A 31 19.54 -54.75 28.09
N GLU A 32 18.39 -54.14 27.87
CA GLU A 32 17.13 -54.54 28.56
C GLU A 32 16.71 -55.97 28.22
N GLN A 33 16.81 -56.38 26.95
CA GLN A 33 16.52 -57.76 26.56
C GLN A 33 17.45 -58.77 27.23
N SER A 34 18.74 -58.44 27.35
CA SER A 34 19.73 -59.31 28.02
C SER A 34 19.49 -59.45 29.53
N LEU A 35 19.04 -58.39 30.19
CA LEU A 35 18.68 -58.41 31.62
C LEU A 35 17.47 -59.33 31.89
N VAL A 36 16.42 -59.21 31.06
CA VAL A 36 15.22 -60.06 31.18
C VAL A 36 15.57 -61.53 30.90
N TYR A 37 16.46 -61.79 29.94
CA TYR A 37 16.95 -63.13 29.64
C TYR A 37 17.78 -63.72 30.80
N ALA A 38 18.62 -62.92 31.45
CA ALA A 38 19.39 -63.39 32.59
C ALA A 38 18.52 -63.64 33.84
N ASP A 39 17.50 -62.81 34.08
CA ASP A 39 16.55 -63.00 35.19
C ASP A 39 15.71 -64.28 35.01
N SER A 40 15.27 -64.56 33.77
CA SER A 40 14.53 -65.79 33.47
C SER A 40 15.38 -67.06 33.63
N LEU A 41 16.66 -67.00 33.24
CA LEU A 41 17.62 -68.08 33.47
C LEU A 41 17.90 -68.29 34.96
N ALA A 42 18.05 -67.21 35.74
CA ALA A 42 18.26 -67.30 37.19
C ALA A 42 17.06 -67.94 37.90
N GLN A 43 15.84 -67.63 37.48
CA GLN A 43 14.62 -68.24 38.02
C GLN A 43 14.42 -69.70 37.62
N ALA A 44 14.92 -70.11 36.45
CA ALA A 44 14.82 -71.48 35.96
C ALA A 44 15.76 -72.48 36.67
N GLY A 45 16.74 -71.99 37.46
CA GLY A 45 17.66 -72.83 38.23
C GLY A 45 18.66 -73.65 37.40
N ASP A 46 18.65 -73.47 36.08
CA ASP A 46 19.52 -74.17 35.13
C ASP A 46 20.59 -73.19 34.65
N ALA A 47 21.84 -73.40 35.06
CA ALA A 47 22.86 -72.38 34.92
C ALA A 47 24.22 -72.90 34.47
N ASP A 48 24.53 -72.68 33.19
CA ASP A 48 25.83 -72.15 32.79
C ASP A 48 25.93 -70.68 33.25
N SER A 49 25.80 -70.44 34.57
CA SER A 49 25.72 -69.11 35.21
C SER A 49 26.89 -68.21 34.80
N ALA A 50 28.08 -68.80 34.63
CA ALA A 50 29.28 -68.09 34.21
C ALA A 50 29.15 -67.45 32.83
N ARG A 51 28.45 -68.09 31.88
CA ARG A 51 28.30 -67.58 30.51
C ARG A 51 27.29 -66.44 30.43
N ALA A 52 26.18 -66.56 31.16
CA ALA A 52 25.19 -65.49 31.27
C ALA A 52 25.77 -64.25 31.97
N VAL A 53 26.53 -64.45 33.06
CA VAL A 53 27.21 -63.36 33.78
C VAL A 53 28.26 -62.69 32.91
N GLY A 54 29.03 -63.45 32.11
CA GLY A 54 29.99 -62.89 31.17
C GLY A 54 29.34 -62.01 30.10
N LEU A 55 28.22 -62.47 29.53
CA LEU A 55 27.47 -61.73 28.51
C LEU A 55 26.81 -60.47 29.10
N LEU A 56 26.30 -60.54 30.33
CA LEU A 56 25.77 -59.38 31.04
C LEU A 56 26.87 -58.36 31.36
N SER A 57 28.06 -58.83 31.75
CA SER A 57 29.20 -57.97 32.04
C SER A 57 29.69 -57.23 30.79
N SER A 58 29.78 -57.90 29.63
CA SER A 58 30.17 -57.23 28.38
C SER A 58 29.13 -56.20 27.95
N LEU A 59 27.84 -56.52 28.07
CA LEU A 59 26.76 -55.59 27.77
C LEU A 59 26.70 -54.41 28.76
N HIS A 60 27.01 -54.63 30.03
CA HIS A 60 27.10 -53.57 31.03
C HIS A 60 28.28 -52.63 30.76
N GLN A 61 29.41 -53.16 30.30
CA GLN A 61 30.56 -52.36 29.90
C GLN A 61 30.28 -51.52 28.66
N GLU A 62 29.60 -52.08 27.64
CA GLU A 62 29.14 -51.31 26.47
C GLU A 62 28.15 -50.21 26.86
N TYR A 63 27.26 -50.48 27.82
CA TYR A 63 26.33 -49.49 28.35
C TYR A 63 27.03 -48.35 29.09
N GLU A 64 27.99 -48.64 29.99
CA GLU A 64 28.73 -47.61 30.71
C GLU A 64 29.60 -46.77 29.76
N GLN A 65 30.22 -47.37 28.74
CA GLN A 65 30.93 -46.62 27.69
C GLN A 65 29.98 -45.67 26.93
N ALA A 66 28.80 -46.14 26.54
CA ALA A 66 27.80 -45.30 25.86
C ALA A 66 27.28 -44.17 26.77
N LYS A 67 27.18 -44.42 28.07
CA LYS A 67 26.76 -43.45 29.08
C LYS A 67 27.82 -42.38 29.35
N GLU A 68 29.10 -42.73 29.40
CA GLU A 68 30.20 -41.77 29.50
C GLU A 68 30.29 -40.86 28.27
N LEU A 69 30.18 -41.42 27.06
CA LEU A 69 30.13 -40.66 25.81
C LEU A 69 28.95 -39.68 25.77
N SER A 70 27.86 -39.98 26.48
CA SER A 70 26.67 -39.12 26.60
C SER A 70 26.75 -38.07 27.72
N GLY A 71 27.91 -37.91 28.36
CA GLY A 71 28.15 -36.89 29.39
C GLY A 71 27.50 -37.23 30.74
N GLY A 72 27.40 -38.51 31.10
CA GLY A 72 26.94 -38.99 32.40
C GLY A 72 25.42 -38.91 32.62
N ARG A 73 24.65 -38.44 31.64
CA ARG A 73 23.19 -38.55 31.66
C ARG A 73 22.80 -39.99 31.34
N ALA A 74 22.05 -40.63 32.25
CA ALA A 74 21.55 -41.99 32.02
C ALA A 74 20.92 -42.08 30.61
N VAL A 75 21.23 -43.15 29.88
CA VAL A 75 20.70 -43.46 28.53
C VAL A 75 19.22 -43.83 28.59
N ARG A 76 18.45 -43.16 29.45
CA ARG A 76 17.00 -43.24 29.54
C ARG A 76 16.46 -42.37 28.41
N MET A 77 15.48 -42.87 27.66
CA MET A 77 14.77 -42.04 26.66
C MET A 77 14.26 -40.78 27.37
N VAL A 78 14.91 -39.63 27.16
CA VAL A 78 14.35 -38.35 27.58
C VAL A 78 13.32 -38.03 26.50
N PRO A 79 12.01 -38.10 26.79
CA PRO A 79 11.01 -37.70 25.81
C PRO A 79 11.35 -36.28 25.35
N ALA A 80 11.27 -36.03 24.04
CA ALA A 80 11.51 -34.70 23.49
C ALA A 80 10.77 -33.66 24.35
N ASN A 81 11.49 -32.63 24.82
CA ASN A 81 10.93 -31.63 25.72
C ASN A 81 9.57 -31.17 25.18
N ARG A 82 8.49 -31.34 25.96
CA ARG A 82 7.13 -30.95 25.55
C ARG A 82 7.08 -29.52 24.99
N TRP A 83 7.90 -28.63 25.56
CA TRP A 83 8.12 -27.27 25.07
C TRP A 83 8.62 -27.16 23.63
N LYS A 84 9.53 -28.05 23.20
CA LYS A 84 10.00 -28.09 21.80
C LYS A 84 8.91 -28.56 20.85
N GLN A 85 8.15 -29.58 21.25
CA GLN A 85 7.04 -30.09 20.44
C GLN A 85 5.92 -29.05 20.29
N ILE A 86 5.59 -28.34 21.37
CA ILE A 86 4.64 -27.22 21.35
C ILE A 86 5.18 -26.09 20.47
N GLY A 87 6.46 -25.74 20.58
CA GLY A 87 7.09 -24.70 19.76
C GLY A 87 7.05 -24.98 18.26
N TRP A 88 7.29 -26.23 17.85
CA TRP A 88 7.16 -26.63 16.44
C TRP A 88 5.71 -26.63 15.97
N GLY A 89 4.78 -27.04 16.82
CA GLY A 89 3.34 -26.98 16.53
C GLY A 89 2.84 -25.54 16.33
N THR A 90 3.19 -24.63 17.24
CA THR A 90 2.80 -23.21 17.14
C THR A 90 3.43 -22.53 15.93
N PHE A 91 4.70 -22.81 15.64
CA PHE A 91 5.38 -22.30 14.44
C PHE A 91 4.72 -22.79 13.15
N GLY A 92 4.35 -24.08 13.09
CA GLY A 92 3.64 -24.66 11.94
C GLY A 92 2.29 -23.99 11.69
N VAL A 93 1.48 -23.79 12.74
CA VAL A 93 0.18 -23.11 12.65
C VAL A 93 0.35 -21.66 12.19
N LEU A 94 1.32 -20.94 12.75
CA LEU A 94 1.60 -19.55 12.38
C LEU A 94 2.03 -19.43 10.91
N MET A 95 2.88 -20.33 10.43
CA MET A 95 3.34 -20.35 9.04
C MET A 95 2.22 -20.71 8.06
N LEU A 96 1.32 -21.62 8.41
CA LEU A 96 0.13 -21.92 7.60
C LEU A 96 -0.80 -20.71 7.52
N GLY A 97 -1.03 -20.03 8.65
CA GLY A 97 -1.81 -18.80 8.69
C GLY A 97 -1.22 -17.69 7.81
N LEU A 98 0.11 -17.50 7.87
CA LEU A 98 0.82 -16.53 7.03
C LEU A 98 0.70 -16.86 5.54
N ASN A 99 0.85 -18.13 5.15
CA ASN A 99 0.69 -18.55 3.76
C ASN A 99 -0.73 -18.36 3.25
N ALA A 100 -1.74 -18.68 4.06
CA ALA A 100 -3.13 -18.46 3.72
C ALA A 100 -3.42 -16.96 3.52
N TRP A 101 -2.93 -16.11 4.43
CA TRP A 101 -3.04 -14.66 4.33
C TRP A 101 -2.40 -14.12 3.05
N LEU A 102 -1.14 -14.50 2.78
CA LEU A 102 -0.42 -14.07 1.58
C LEU A 102 -1.14 -14.53 0.30
N SER A 103 -1.71 -15.74 0.28
CA SER A 103 -2.48 -16.23 -0.86
C SER A 103 -3.76 -15.43 -1.11
N VAL A 104 -4.43 -14.94 -0.06
CA VAL A 104 -5.63 -14.10 -0.19
C VAL A 104 -5.26 -12.72 -0.72
N VAL A 105 -4.18 -12.12 -0.20
CA VAL A 105 -3.66 -10.83 -0.68
C VAL A 105 -3.26 -10.92 -2.15
N ASP A 106 -2.49 -11.95 -2.52
CA ASP A 106 -2.09 -12.20 -3.91
C ASP A 106 -3.31 -12.34 -4.81
N PHE A 107 -4.31 -13.13 -4.41
CA PHE A 107 -5.53 -13.31 -5.22
C PHE A 107 -6.26 -11.99 -5.48
N ASN A 108 -6.40 -11.15 -4.44
CA ASN A 108 -7.00 -9.81 -4.58
C ASN A 108 -6.17 -8.90 -5.50
N PHE A 109 -4.85 -8.95 -5.39
CA PHE A 109 -3.95 -8.16 -6.22
C PHE A 109 -3.95 -8.60 -7.70
N PHE A 110 -3.94 -9.92 -7.95
CA PHE A 110 -4.11 -10.47 -9.29
C PHE A 110 -5.43 -10.04 -9.92
N ARG A 111 -6.51 -10.00 -9.11
CA ARG A 111 -7.83 -9.55 -9.57
C ARG A 111 -7.79 -8.09 -10.01
N GLU A 112 -7.17 -7.21 -9.22
CA GLU A 112 -7.08 -5.78 -9.56
C GLU A 112 -6.21 -5.53 -10.79
N ARG A 113 -5.11 -6.29 -10.95
CA ARG A 113 -4.31 -6.25 -12.17
C ARG A 113 -5.11 -6.63 -13.41
N LYS A 114 -5.94 -7.67 -13.35
CA LYS A 114 -6.78 -8.08 -14.48
C LYS A 114 -7.74 -6.97 -14.91
N HIS A 115 -8.39 -6.30 -13.95
CA HIS A 115 -9.26 -5.17 -14.25
C HIS A 115 -8.51 -4.06 -15.01
N ARG A 116 -7.31 -3.67 -14.54
CA ARG A 116 -6.47 -2.67 -15.22
C ARG A 116 -6.01 -3.15 -16.60
N SER A 117 -5.65 -4.42 -16.73
CA SER A 117 -5.27 -5.00 -18.03
C SER A 117 -6.43 -4.94 -19.04
N TYR A 118 -7.66 -5.29 -18.64
CA TYR A 118 -8.81 -5.20 -19.53
C TYR A 118 -9.14 -3.77 -19.95
N LEU A 119 -8.93 -2.78 -19.08
CA LEU A 119 -9.07 -1.36 -19.44
C LEU A 119 -8.06 -0.94 -20.50
N ILE A 120 -6.79 -1.33 -20.32
CA ILE A 120 -5.71 -1.03 -21.27
C ILE A 120 -6.01 -1.71 -22.61
N GLU A 121 -6.34 -3.00 -22.59
CA GLU A 121 -6.67 -3.79 -23.78
C GLU A 121 -7.86 -3.22 -24.54
N LEU A 122 -8.91 -2.80 -23.83
CA LEU A 122 -10.06 -2.12 -24.41
C LEU A 122 -9.64 -0.80 -25.10
N SER A 123 -8.81 0.02 -24.44
CA SER A 123 -8.34 1.28 -25.01
C SER A 123 -7.42 1.09 -26.23
N GLU A 124 -6.55 0.07 -26.20
CA GLU A 124 -5.69 -0.28 -27.33
C GLU A 124 -6.52 -0.78 -28.52
N ASN A 125 -7.53 -1.60 -28.27
CA ASN A 125 -8.41 -2.09 -29.33
C ASN A 125 -9.28 -0.98 -29.92
N GLU A 126 -9.77 -0.04 -29.10
CA GLU A 126 -10.47 1.16 -29.58
C GLU A 126 -9.56 2.02 -30.47
N GLN A 127 -8.29 2.17 -30.12
CA GLN A 127 -7.32 2.87 -30.95
C GLN A 127 -7.06 2.14 -32.28
N ARG A 128 -6.88 0.81 -32.26
CA ARG A 128 -6.73 0.01 -33.49
C ARG A 128 -7.94 0.11 -34.41
N LEU A 129 -9.15 0.18 -33.84
CA LEU A 129 -10.37 0.38 -34.63
C LEU A 129 -10.36 1.73 -35.36
N GLN A 130 -9.89 2.80 -34.72
CA GLN A 130 -9.71 4.10 -35.37
C GLN A 130 -8.66 4.06 -36.49
N ASP A 131 -7.59 3.29 -36.30
CA ASP A 131 -6.56 3.10 -37.33
C ASP A 131 -7.13 2.35 -38.54
N TYR A 132 -7.88 1.28 -38.31
CA TYR A 132 -8.57 0.53 -39.38
C TYR A 132 -9.63 1.37 -40.09
N GLU A 133 -10.36 2.25 -39.39
CA GLU A 133 -11.30 3.16 -40.04
C GLU A 133 -10.56 4.11 -41.01
N ARG A 134 -9.40 4.64 -40.63
CA ARG A 134 -8.58 5.49 -41.50
C ARG A 134 -8.03 4.72 -42.71
N GLU A 135 -7.45 3.54 -42.50
CA GLU A 135 -6.97 2.68 -43.59
C GLU A 135 -8.09 2.29 -44.55
N ARG A 136 -9.31 2.06 -44.04
CA ARG A 136 -10.49 1.79 -44.87
C ARG A 136 -10.85 2.99 -45.74
N GLU A 137 -10.87 4.20 -45.18
CA GLU A 137 -11.13 5.43 -45.93
C GLU A 137 -10.08 5.67 -47.04
N GLU A 138 -8.80 5.39 -46.76
CA GLU A 138 -7.72 5.48 -47.75
C GLU A 138 -7.88 4.45 -48.88
N LEU A 139 -8.22 3.20 -48.55
CA LEU A 139 -8.45 2.14 -49.54
C LEU A 139 -9.70 2.41 -50.39
N GLU A 140 -10.77 2.94 -49.79
CA GLU A 140 -11.98 3.37 -50.51
C GLU A 140 -11.67 4.53 -51.47
N ALA A 141 -10.90 5.53 -51.02
CA ALA A 141 -10.46 6.62 -51.88
C ALA A 141 -9.57 6.14 -53.04
N CYS A 142 -8.73 5.12 -52.80
CA CYS A 142 -7.94 4.48 -53.85
C CYS A 142 -8.86 3.82 -54.90
N LEU A 143 -9.89 3.06 -54.49
CA LEU A 143 -10.83 2.41 -55.41
C LEU A 143 -11.58 3.40 -56.33
N ASP A 144 -11.87 4.60 -55.82
CA ASP A 144 -12.54 5.68 -56.55
C ASP A 144 -11.63 6.37 -57.58
N GLU A 145 -10.32 6.13 -57.52
CA GLU A 145 -9.38 6.70 -58.48
C GLU A 145 -9.53 6.07 -59.87
N MET A 146 -9.70 6.92 -60.88
CA MET A 146 -9.99 6.53 -62.27
C MET A 146 -8.82 5.82 -63.00
N SER A 147 -7.65 5.72 -62.36
CA SER A 147 -6.38 5.26 -62.93
C SER A 147 -6.06 3.77 -62.71
N LEU A 148 -6.80 3.06 -61.84
CA LEU A 148 -6.51 1.68 -61.45
C LEU A 148 -6.84 0.65 -62.54
N THR A 149 -5.96 -0.34 -62.68
CA THR A 149 -6.23 -1.56 -63.46
C THR A 149 -7.20 -2.51 -62.74
N ASN A 150 -7.89 -3.38 -63.48
CA ASN A 150 -8.85 -4.32 -62.88
C ASN A 150 -8.23 -5.26 -61.83
N GLU A 151 -6.97 -5.66 -62.01
CA GLU A 151 -6.22 -6.51 -61.07
C GLU A 151 -6.00 -5.76 -59.74
N GLU A 152 -5.45 -4.54 -59.80
CA GLU A 152 -5.18 -3.69 -58.62
C GLU A 152 -6.46 -3.37 -57.85
N ARG A 153 -7.56 -3.12 -58.58
CA ARG A 153 -8.87 -2.88 -57.98
C ARG A 153 -9.37 -4.10 -57.20
N GLU A 154 -9.08 -5.30 -57.66
CA GLU A 154 -9.47 -6.54 -56.98
C GLU A 154 -8.60 -6.81 -55.74
N GLU A 155 -7.30 -6.52 -55.81
CA GLU A 155 -6.40 -6.59 -54.65
C GLU A 155 -6.85 -5.63 -53.53
N VAL A 156 -7.19 -4.38 -53.87
CA VAL A 156 -7.68 -3.39 -52.90
C VAL A 156 -8.99 -3.83 -52.27
N ARG A 157 -9.92 -4.40 -53.06
CA ARG A 157 -11.16 -4.98 -52.52
C ARG A 157 -10.90 -6.14 -51.56
N GLN A 158 -9.97 -7.01 -51.90
CA GLN A 158 -9.61 -8.13 -51.02
C GLN A 158 -9.01 -7.63 -49.71
N SER A 159 -8.13 -6.62 -49.76
CA SER A 159 -7.59 -5.97 -48.57
C SER A 159 -8.69 -5.34 -47.70
N LEU A 160 -9.63 -4.62 -48.31
CA LEU A 160 -10.79 -4.04 -47.63
C LEU A 160 -11.62 -5.11 -46.89
N THR A 161 -11.90 -6.24 -47.55
CA THR A 161 -12.67 -7.32 -46.92
C THR A 161 -11.94 -7.95 -45.74
N ASN A 162 -10.62 -8.14 -45.84
CA ASN A 162 -9.81 -8.66 -44.74
C ASN A 162 -9.79 -7.70 -43.55
N LEU A 163 -9.64 -6.40 -43.81
CA LEU A 163 -9.64 -5.36 -42.80
C LEU A 163 -11.00 -5.25 -42.10
N MET A 164 -12.10 -5.33 -42.85
CA MET A 164 -13.46 -5.39 -42.29
C MET A 164 -13.66 -6.61 -41.39
N GLU A 165 -13.16 -7.78 -41.78
CA GLU A 165 -13.24 -8.99 -40.95
C GLU A 165 -12.43 -8.85 -39.65
N GLN A 166 -11.26 -8.22 -39.70
CA GLN A 166 -10.45 -7.94 -38.50
C GLN A 166 -11.12 -6.91 -37.58
N SER A 167 -11.67 -5.83 -38.15
CA SER A 167 -12.45 -4.83 -37.41
C SER A 167 -13.66 -5.45 -36.71
N GLY A 168 -14.41 -6.31 -37.42
CA GLY A 168 -15.53 -7.06 -36.83
C GLY A 168 -15.10 -7.92 -35.64
N ARG A 169 -13.97 -8.63 -35.74
CA ARG A 169 -13.41 -9.42 -34.63
C ARG A 169 -13.08 -8.54 -33.42
N LEU A 170 -12.39 -7.42 -33.61
CA LEU A 170 -12.05 -6.49 -32.53
C LEU A 170 -13.30 -5.90 -31.85
N CYS A 171 -14.34 -5.57 -32.63
CA CYS A 171 -15.61 -5.11 -32.07
C CYS A 171 -16.24 -6.15 -31.13
N THR A 172 -16.27 -7.42 -31.54
CA THR A 172 -16.80 -8.50 -30.67
C THR A 172 -15.95 -8.71 -29.41
N GLU A 173 -14.63 -8.57 -29.53
CA GLU A 173 -13.72 -8.65 -28.40
C GLU A 173 -13.95 -7.49 -27.42
N ASN A 174 -14.09 -6.26 -27.93
CA ASN A 174 -14.40 -5.08 -27.12
C ASN A 174 -15.74 -5.19 -26.41
N GLU A 175 -16.78 -5.73 -27.05
CA GLU A 175 -18.04 -6.02 -26.37
C GLU A 175 -17.84 -7.01 -25.22
N SER A 176 -17.07 -8.08 -25.44
CA SER A 176 -16.77 -9.07 -24.41
C SER A 176 -15.96 -8.48 -23.24
N LEU A 177 -15.00 -7.59 -23.53
CA LEU A 177 -14.21 -6.88 -22.53
C LEU A 177 -15.10 -5.95 -21.72
N ARG A 178 -15.97 -5.17 -22.36
CA ARG A 178 -16.93 -4.28 -21.69
C ARG A 178 -17.88 -5.06 -20.77
N LEU A 179 -18.35 -6.24 -21.19
CA LEU A 179 -19.14 -7.12 -20.33
C LEU A 179 -18.36 -7.59 -19.09
N ARG A 180 -17.10 -8.02 -19.27
CA ARG A 180 -16.22 -8.41 -18.16
C ARG A 180 -15.96 -7.24 -17.21
N LEU A 181 -15.73 -6.03 -17.72
CA LEU A 181 -15.55 -4.83 -16.89
C LEU A 181 -16.79 -4.54 -16.03
N LYS A 182 -18.00 -4.64 -16.61
CA LYS A 182 -19.25 -4.45 -15.86
C LYS A 182 -19.41 -5.46 -14.72
N GLU A 183 -18.88 -6.67 -14.85
CA GLU A 183 -18.87 -7.65 -13.76
C GLU A 183 -18.04 -7.18 -12.56
N TYR A 184 -16.91 -6.51 -12.81
CA TYR A 184 -16.10 -5.91 -11.76
C TYR A 184 -16.76 -4.70 -11.11
N GLU A 185 -17.46 -3.88 -11.89
CA GLU A 185 -18.17 -2.68 -11.41
C GLU A 185 -19.41 -3.03 -10.55
N ASN A 186 -20.20 -4.03 -10.97
CA ASN A 186 -21.42 -4.45 -10.26
C ASN A 186 -21.15 -5.24 -8.97
N ARG A 187 -19.89 -5.51 -8.63
CA ARG A 187 -19.55 -6.27 -7.43
C ARG A 187 -19.70 -5.38 -6.19
N PRO A 188 -20.32 -5.88 -5.10
CA PRO A 188 -20.48 -5.08 -3.89
C PRO A 188 -19.13 -4.61 -3.35
N VAL A 189 -19.04 -3.32 -3.07
CA VAL A 189 -17.90 -2.70 -2.39
C VAL A 189 -17.74 -3.36 -1.01
N PRO A 190 -16.53 -3.74 -0.58
CA PRO A 190 -16.31 -4.28 0.74
C PRO A 190 -16.84 -3.33 1.83
N ARG A 191 -17.50 -3.86 2.86
CA ARG A 191 -18.12 -3.06 3.93
C ARG A 191 -17.12 -2.10 4.59
N GLU A 192 -15.86 -2.50 4.67
CA GLU A 192 -14.77 -1.69 5.23
C GLU A 192 -14.54 -0.43 4.40
N VAL A 193 -14.57 -0.53 3.07
CA VAL A 193 -14.39 0.62 2.17
C VAL A 193 -15.60 1.54 2.22
N GLU A 194 -16.81 0.99 2.30
CA GLU A 194 -18.04 1.76 2.46
C GLU A 194 -18.04 2.55 3.79
N MET A 195 -17.60 1.93 4.89
CA MET A 195 -17.46 2.62 6.18
C MET A 195 -16.43 3.75 6.11
N LEU A 196 -15.28 3.51 5.47
CA LEU A 196 -14.25 4.55 5.27
C LEU A 196 -14.75 5.71 4.39
N GLN A 197 -15.52 5.42 3.34
CA GLN A 197 -16.15 6.47 2.52
C GLN A 197 -17.09 7.32 3.35
N LYS A 198 -17.97 6.69 4.15
CA LYS A 198 -18.88 7.40 5.05
C LYS A 198 -18.14 8.22 6.11
N GLU A 199 -17.04 7.71 6.66
CA GLU A 199 -16.18 8.48 7.56
C GLU A 199 -15.52 9.67 6.86
N GLY A 200 -15.02 9.47 5.63
CA GLY A 200 -14.47 10.55 4.81
C GLY A 200 -15.49 11.64 4.49
N GLU A 201 -16.74 11.27 4.21
CA GLU A 201 -17.86 12.21 4.02
C GLU A 201 -18.14 13.01 5.30
N ARG A 202 -18.17 12.35 6.46
CA ARG A 202 -18.34 13.04 7.74
C ARG A 202 -17.21 14.02 8.01
N VAL A 203 -15.97 13.65 7.74
CA VAL A 203 -14.81 14.55 7.89
C VAL A 203 -14.95 15.77 6.99
N ARG A 204 -15.32 15.59 5.71
CA ARG A 204 -15.58 16.72 4.80
C ARG A 204 -16.71 17.62 5.29
N GLN A 205 -17.77 17.04 5.83
CA GLN A 205 -18.88 17.80 6.40
C GLN A 205 -18.44 18.61 7.62
N LEU A 206 -17.68 18.00 8.53
CA LEU A 206 -17.13 18.68 9.72
C LEU A 206 -16.17 19.80 9.33
N ASP A 207 -15.28 19.57 8.36
CA ASP A 207 -14.39 20.61 7.83
C ASP A 207 -15.18 21.77 7.24
N GLY A 208 -16.25 21.49 6.47
CA GLY A 208 -17.13 22.52 5.94
C GLY A 208 -17.82 23.33 7.03
N GLN A 209 -18.31 22.67 8.08
CA GLN A 209 -18.92 23.32 9.25
C GLN A 209 -17.90 24.17 10.02
N MET A 210 -16.68 23.65 10.22
CA MET A 210 -15.60 24.35 10.89
C MET A 210 -15.19 25.60 10.10
N GLN A 211 -15.05 25.50 8.77
CA GLN A 211 -14.74 26.64 7.92
C GLN A 211 -15.85 27.71 7.96
N ALA A 212 -17.12 27.28 7.91
CA ALA A 212 -18.26 28.19 8.01
C ALA A 212 -18.30 28.90 9.37
N LEU A 213 -18.14 28.17 10.47
CA LEU A 213 -18.09 28.73 11.82
C LEU A 213 -16.90 29.67 12.00
N THR A 214 -15.73 29.29 11.50
CA THR A 214 -14.52 30.13 11.52
C THR A 214 -14.76 31.44 10.77
N SER A 215 -15.39 31.40 9.59
CA SER A 215 -15.75 32.63 8.86
C SER A 215 -16.76 33.48 9.62
N ALA A 216 -17.81 32.89 10.20
CA ALA A 216 -18.80 33.62 10.98
C ALA A 216 -18.19 34.29 12.23
N LEU A 217 -17.26 33.62 12.91
CA LEU A 217 -16.56 34.16 14.07
C LEU A 217 -15.62 35.32 13.70
N ILE A 218 -14.92 35.23 12.56
CA ILE A 218 -14.08 36.35 12.06
C ILE A 218 -14.95 37.52 11.61
N ASP A 219 -16.07 37.23 10.94
CA ASP A 219 -17.01 38.26 10.50
C ASP A 219 -17.74 38.91 11.67
N GLY A 220 -17.90 38.20 12.79
CA GLY A 220 -18.46 38.70 14.06
C GLY A 220 -17.46 39.41 14.98
N ASP A 221 -16.15 39.34 14.69
CA ASP A 221 -15.12 39.98 15.51
C ASP A 221 -15.21 41.51 15.44
N GLU A 222 -15.34 42.17 16.59
CA GLU A 222 -15.56 43.62 16.67
C GLU A 222 -14.45 44.44 16.02
N VAL A 223 -13.19 44.02 16.19
CA VAL A 223 -12.04 44.72 15.63
C VAL A 223 -11.99 44.54 14.11
N VAL A 224 -12.24 43.33 13.62
CA VAL A 224 -12.33 43.05 12.18
C VAL A 224 -13.47 43.83 11.55
N GLN A 225 -14.67 43.84 12.14
CA GLN A 225 -15.80 44.63 11.65
C GLN A 225 -15.49 46.12 11.61
N GLN A 226 -14.89 46.66 12.68
CA GLN A 226 -14.48 48.06 12.74
C GLN A 226 -13.50 48.40 11.60
N LEU A 227 -12.51 47.53 11.37
CA LEU A 227 -11.50 47.73 10.31
C LEU A 227 -12.09 47.60 8.90
N ARG A 228 -13.11 46.75 8.71
CA ARG A 228 -13.82 46.64 7.42
C ARG A 228 -14.64 47.88 7.12
N ASN A 229 -15.35 48.41 8.12
CA ASN A 229 -16.26 49.56 7.98
C ASN A 229 -15.51 50.91 7.95
N GLN A 230 -14.43 51.04 8.71
CA GLN A 230 -13.61 52.25 8.77
C GLN A 230 -12.12 51.90 8.65
N PRO A 231 -11.64 51.63 7.42
CA PRO A 231 -10.23 51.29 7.21
C PRO A 231 -9.34 52.47 7.59
N LYS A 232 -8.35 52.22 8.45
CA LYS A 232 -7.36 53.20 8.91
C LYS A 232 -6.00 52.53 9.00
N PHE A 233 -4.94 53.32 8.94
CA PHE A 233 -3.58 52.81 9.12
C PHE A 233 -3.47 52.01 10.43
N LEU A 234 -2.86 50.83 10.35
CA LEU A 234 -2.75 49.92 11.49
C LEU A 234 -1.49 50.21 12.31
N MET A 235 -1.69 50.43 13.61
CA MET A 235 -0.62 50.52 14.60
C MET A 235 -0.20 49.12 15.09
N ASP A 236 0.99 49.01 15.67
CA ASP A 236 1.61 47.74 16.09
C ASP A 236 0.71 46.89 17.01
N ASP A 237 -0.06 47.51 17.89
CA ASP A 237 -0.97 46.78 18.79
C ASP A 237 -2.11 46.10 18.02
N ARG A 238 -2.63 46.74 16.97
CA ARG A 238 -3.65 46.13 16.10
C ARG A 238 -3.05 44.99 15.26
N TRP A 239 -1.80 45.11 14.83
CA TRP A 239 -1.10 44.01 14.16
C TRP A 239 -0.95 42.79 15.08
N LYS A 240 -0.53 43.00 16.34
CA LYS A 240 -0.44 41.90 17.32
C LYS A 240 -1.79 41.23 17.55
N TYR A 241 -2.86 42.02 17.67
CA TYR A 241 -4.21 41.48 17.82
C TYR A 241 -4.62 40.61 16.63
N LEU A 242 -4.46 41.10 15.39
CA LEU A 242 -4.84 40.35 14.19
C LEU A 242 -4.03 39.06 14.03
N ASN A 243 -2.74 39.06 14.39
CA ASN A 243 -1.92 37.85 14.39
C ASN A 243 -2.46 36.82 15.39
N ASN A 244 -2.72 37.23 16.63
CA ASN A 244 -3.29 36.34 17.65
C ASN A 244 -4.67 35.81 17.27
N LEU A 245 -5.49 36.63 16.61
CA LEU A 245 -6.79 36.21 16.10
C LEU A 245 -6.61 35.16 15.00
N ALA A 246 -5.76 35.41 14.01
CA ALA A 246 -5.51 34.46 12.92
C ALA A 246 -4.93 33.13 13.43
N ASP A 247 -3.99 33.15 14.38
CA ASP A 247 -3.43 31.93 14.96
C ASP A 247 -4.48 31.12 15.73
N LYS A 248 -5.40 31.77 16.45
CA LYS A 248 -6.49 31.08 17.14
C LYS A 248 -7.53 30.51 16.17
N MET A 249 -7.89 31.28 15.14
CA MET A 249 -8.97 30.92 14.22
C MET A 249 -8.52 29.93 13.14
N TYR A 250 -7.24 29.91 12.82
CA TYR A 250 -6.67 29.09 11.76
C TYR A 250 -5.53 28.20 12.26
N ASP A 251 -5.61 27.71 13.51
CA ASP A 251 -4.77 26.65 14.10
C ASP A 251 -3.23 26.89 14.03
N GLY A 252 -2.78 28.08 14.38
CA GLY A 252 -1.36 28.45 14.31
C GLY A 252 -0.90 28.79 12.89
N PHE A 253 -1.72 29.54 12.16
CA PHE A 253 -1.45 29.98 10.80
C PHE A 253 -0.05 30.57 10.60
N ASN A 254 0.43 31.42 11.51
CA ASN A 254 1.73 32.08 11.37
C ASN A 254 2.88 31.06 11.42
N ASP A 255 2.81 30.07 12.31
CA ASP A 255 3.81 29.02 12.42
C ASP A 255 3.83 28.13 11.18
N ARG A 256 2.65 27.75 10.68
CA ARG A 256 2.54 26.97 9.42
C ARG A 256 3.01 27.75 8.20
N LEU A 257 2.72 29.04 8.14
CA LEU A 257 3.17 29.93 7.07
C LEU A 257 4.70 30.05 7.06
N LEU A 258 5.32 30.19 8.22
CA LEU A 258 6.78 30.24 8.36
C LEU A 258 7.44 28.89 8.06
N ALA A 259 6.84 27.79 8.52
CA ALA A 259 7.34 26.44 8.23
C ALA A 259 7.30 26.15 6.72
N ARG A 260 6.22 26.56 6.04
CA ARG A 260 6.05 26.37 4.60
C ARG A 260 6.90 27.33 3.76
N PHE A 261 7.08 28.57 4.22
CA PHE A 261 7.82 29.60 3.48
C PHE A 261 8.83 30.35 4.39
N PRO A 262 9.98 29.75 4.71
CA PRO A 262 10.93 30.32 5.67
C PRO A 262 11.58 31.64 5.24
N ARG A 263 11.57 31.95 3.94
CA ARG A 263 12.20 33.16 3.36
C ARG A 263 11.26 34.37 3.27
N LEU A 264 10.06 34.30 3.84
CA LEU A 264 9.11 35.42 3.83
C LEU A 264 9.62 36.60 4.65
N THR A 265 9.56 37.81 4.04
CA THR A 265 9.89 39.04 4.75
C THR A 265 8.75 39.42 5.72
N PRO A 266 9.01 40.27 6.74
CA PRO A 266 7.97 40.73 7.65
C PRO A 266 6.75 41.37 6.95
N ALA A 267 7.00 42.16 5.90
CA ALA A 267 5.95 42.78 5.08
C ALA A 267 5.12 41.73 4.32
N ASP A 268 5.75 40.65 3.86
CA ASP A 268 5.04 39.55 3.20
C ASP A 268 4.14 38.79 4.16
N ARG A 269 4.58 38.60 5.41
CA ARG A 269 3.77 37.96 6.46
C ARG A 269 2.54 38.81 6.81
N GLN A 270 2.72 40.13 6.95
CA GLN A 270 1.60 41.06 7.13
C GLN A 270 0.62 41.01 5.96
N LEU A 271 1.11 40.94 4.74
CA LEU A 271 0.27 40.79 3.55
C LEU A 271 -0.49 39.46 3.57
N CYS A 272 0.17 38.33 3.86
CA CYS A 272 -0.47 37.03 4.00
C CYS A 272 -1.55 37.01 5.10
N LEU A 273 -1.28 37.63 6.25
CA LEU A 273 -2.24 37.75 7.35
C LEU A 273 -3.51 38.48 6.89
N LEU A 274 -3.36 39.64 6.23
CA LEU A 274 -4.50 40.42 5.76
C LEU A 274 -5.29 39.72 4.65
N ILE A 275 -4.60 38.98 3.77
CA ILE A 275 -5.22 38.11 2.76
C ILE A 275 -6.01 36.98 3.44
N ARG A 276 -5.42 36.33 4.45
CA ARG A 276 -6.06 35.22 5.17
C ARG A 276 -7.35 35.66 5.87
N LEU A 277 -7.36 36.87 6.41
CA LEU A 277 -8.52 37.52 7.03
C LEU A 277 -9.51 38.12 6.01
N ARG A 278 -9.27 37.93 4.71
CA ARG A 278 -10.14 38.33 3.58
C ARG A 278 -10.38 39.83 3.47
N PHE A 279 -9.38 40.65 3.81
CA PHE A 279 -9.46 42.08 3.52
C PHE A 279 -9.23 42.36 2.03
N THR A 280 -9.97 43.34 1.49
CA THR A 280 -9.85 43.76 0.09
C THR A 280 -8.52 44.48 -0.18
N ASN A 281 -8.04 44.49 -1.42
CA ASN A 281 -6.81 45.21 -1.78
C ASN A 281 -6.86 46.71 -1.41
N VAL A 282 -8.04 47.32 -1.45
CA VAL A 282 -8.24 48.72 -1.05
C VAL A 282 -8.04 48.89 0.46
N GLN A 283 -8.65 48.01 1.27
CA GLN A 283 -8.48 48.02 2.72
C GLN A 283 -7.03 47.75 3.12
N ILE A 284 -6.39 46.75 2.51
CA ILE A 284 -4.98 46.43 2.72
C ILE A 284 -4.10 47.66 2.45
N ALA A 285 -4.36 48.36 1.34
CA ALA A 285 -3.62 49.56 0.97
C ALA A 285 -3.74 50.65 2.05
N THR A 286 -4.96 50.87 2.58
CA THR A 286 -5.20 51.81 3.68
C THR A 286 -4.51 51.38 4.98
N PHE A 287 -4.53 50.09 5.31
CA PHE A 287 -3.90 49.55 6.52
C PHE A 287 -2.39 49.73 6.54
N THR A 288 -1.74 49.62 5.38
CA THR A 288 -0.29 49.73 5.24
C THR A 288 0.18 51.10 4.71
N ALA A 289 -0.73 52.06 4.55
CA ALA A 289 -0.45 53.40 3.98
C ALA A 289 0.28 53.37 2.62
N VAL A 290 -0.17 52.48 1.72
CA VAL A 290 0.33 52.39 0.34
C VAL A 290 -0.82 52.55 -0.65
N SER A 291 -0.50 52.63 -1.95
CA SER A 291 -1.53 52.62 -3.00
C SER A 291 -2.06 51.21 -3.27
N PRO A 292 -3.33 51.02 -3.71
CA PRO A 292 -3.85 49.72 -4.12
C PRO A 292 -3.02 49.04 -5.22
N ALA A 293 -2.43 49.82 -6.13
CA ALA A 293 -1.52 49.31 -7.16
C ALA A 293 -0.24 48.69 -6.55
N THR A 294 0.29 49.30 -5.49
CA THR A 294 1.43 48.76 -4.73
C THR A 294 1.09 47.42 -4.10
N VAL A 295 -0.11 47.25 -3.54
CA VAL A 295 -0.57 45.97 -2.97
C VAL A 295 -0.64 44.88 -4.05
N SER A 296 -1.21 45.19 -5.22
CA SER A 296 -1.23 44.25 -6.36
C SER A 296 0.17 43.85 -6.80
N GLN A 297 1.11 44.80 -6.84
CA GLN A 297 2.50 44.52 -7.16
C GLN A 297 3.19 43.66 -6.09
N GLN A 298 2.93 43.91 -4.81
CA GLN A 298 3.44 43.09 -3.70
C GLN A 298 2.91 41.66 -3.79
N LYS A 299 1.60 41.48 -4.05
CA LYS A 299 1.00 40.16 -4.30
C LYS A 299 1.69 39.43 -5.47
N PHE A 300 1.92 40.13 -6.59
CA PHE A 300 2.63 39.54 -7.73
C PHE A 300 4.08 39.13 -7.41
N ARG A 301 4.83 40.00 -6.71
CA ARG A 301 6.20 39.71 -6.27
C ARG A 301 6.24 38.54 -5.30
N LEU A 302 5.28 38.47 -4.38
CA LEU A 302 5.15 37.38 -3.42
C LEU A 302 4.82 36.06 -4.11
N LYS A 303 3.83 36.04 -5.02
CA LYS A 303 3.52 34.88 -5.86
C LYS A 303 4.77 34.36 -6.58
N LYS A 304 5.52 35.25 -7.25
CA LYS A 304 6.76 34.89 -7.95
C LYS A 304 7.80 34.24 -7.04
N ARG A 305 8.00 34.77 -5.82
CA ARG A 305 8.95 34.19 -4.85
C ARG A 305 8.49 32.84 -4.31
N MET A 306 7.19 32.66 -4.07
CA MET A 306 6.63 31.38 -3.63
C MET A 306 6.77 30.31 -4.71
N THR A 307 6.48 30.64 -5.98
CA THR A 307 6.71 29.74 -7.13
C THR A 307 8.19 29.35 -7.27
N GLN A 308 9.12 30.27 -7.02
CA GLN A 308 10.55 29.97 -7.05
C GLN A 308 11.00 29.04 -5.91
N ALA A 309 10.32 29.09 -4.76
CA ALA A 309 10.62 28.23 -3.62
C ALA A 309 10.03 26.82 -3.77
N ASP A 310 8.87 26.70 -4.42
CA ASP A 310 8.23 25.42 -4.74
C ASP A 310 7.57 25.52 -6.12
N GLY A 311 8.22 24.90 -7.11
CA GLY A 311 7.85 24.98 -8.52
C GLY A 311 6.53 24.28 -8.88
N ARG A 312 5.92 23.55 -7.93
CA ARG A 312 4.57 22.96 -8.11
C ARG A 312 3.45 23.91 -7.68
N LEU A 313 3.75 24.97 -6.92
CA LEU A 313 2.75 25.95 -6.51
C LEU A 313 2.21 26.72 -7.72
N PHE A 314 0.89 26.93 -7.75
CA PHE A 314 0.17 27.67 -8.79
C PHE A 314 0.16 27.01 -10.19
N ALA A 315 0.53 25.73 -10.31
CA ALA A 315 0.52 25.00 -11.58
C ALA A 315 -0.89 24.91 -12.20
N ASP A 316 -1.92 24.81 -11.35
CA ASP A 316 -3.33 24.69 -11.77
C ASP A 316 -4.03 26.05 -11.95
N GLY A 317 -3.26 27.14 -12.14
CA GLY A 317 -3.81 28.49 -12.33
C GLY A 317 -4.30 29.16 -11.05
N GLU A 318 -3.96 28.62 -9.88
CA GLU A 318 -4.39 29.15 -8.59
C GLU A 318 -3.92 30.60 -8.33
N THR A 319 -4.70 31.33 -7.53
CA THR A 319 -4.35 32.68 -7.08
C THR A 319 -3.50 32.64 -5.80
N LEU A 320 -2.76 33.71 -5.54
CA LEU A 320 -2.02 33.86 -4.27
C LEU A 320 -2.97 33.74 -3.05
N ASP A 321 -4.13 34.36 -3.14
CA ASP A 321 -5.12 34.40 -2.07
C ASP A 321 -5.63 32.99 -1.73
N THR A 322 -5.84 32.14 -2.73
CA THR A 322 -6.21 30.72 -2.56
C THR A 322 -5.12 29.97 -1.80
N VAL A 323 -3.86 30.06 -2.26
CA VAL A 323 -2.73 29.36 -1.63
C VAL A 323 -2.53 29.80 -0.18
N VAL A 324 -2.60 31.11 0.09
CA VAL A 324 -2.48 31.63 1.47
C VAL A 324 -3.62 31.15 2.36
N CYS A 325 -4.83 30.97 1.83
CA CYS A 325 -5.96 30.44 2.60
C CYS A 325 -5.87 28.94 2.90
N HIS A 326 -5.07 28.19 2.15
CA HIS A 326 -4.83 26.75 2.35
C HIS A 326 -3.65 26.45 3.28
N VAL A 327 -2.84 27.46 3.62
CA VAL A 327 -1.79 27.36 4.66
C VAL A 327 -2.41 27.24 6.03
#